data_AF-A0A0G1VY82-F1
#
_entry.id   AF-A0A0G1VY82-F1
#
_cell.length_a   1.000
_cell.length_b   1.000
_cell.length_c   1.000
_cell.angle_alpha   90.00
_cell.angle_beta   90.00
_cell.angle_gamma   90.00
#
_symmetry.space_group_name_H-M   'P 1'
#
loop_
_entity.id
_entity.type
_entity.pdbx_description
1 polymer ?
#
loop_
_entity_poly.entity_id
_entity_poly.type
_entity_poly.pdbx_seq_one_letter_code
_entity_poly.pdbx_strand_id
1 'polypeptide(L)'
;MASLQELLRATQFMNEDKKLLITRVYSFSEEAHKNRKRHSESSRFDHSSETAKILAELGMARRTISAGLLHSIFEDTTVTPDEIDREFGKEIGFLVKAITEVVCFA
;
A
#
# COMPACT_ATOMS: atom_id res chain seq x y z
N MET A 1 10.32 -7.80 5.41
CA MET A 1 9.89 -6.82 4.39
C MET A 1 9.76 -7.54 3.08
N ALA A 2 8.61 -7.43 2.41
CA ALA A 2 8.47 -7.97 1.07
C ALA A 2 9.07 -6.99 0.06
N SER A 3 9.98 -7.47 -0.77
CA SER A 3 10.55 -6.67 -1.86
C SER A 3 9.53 -6.47 -2.98
N LEU A 4 9.69 -5.38 -3.74
CA LEU A 4 8.89 -5.14 -4.94
C LEU A 4 8.93 -6.32 -5.91
N GLN A 5 10.09 -6.98 -6.05
CA GLN A 5 10.23 -8.14 -6.93
C GLN A 5 9.37 -9.33 -6.46
N GLU A 6 9.31 -9.59 -5.15
CA GLU A 6 8.45 -10.64 -4.60
C GLU A 6 6.98 -10.34 -4.83
N LEU A 7 6.56 -9.09 -4.63
CA LEU A 7 5.19 -8.66 -4.88
C LEU A 7 4.79 -8.77 -6.36
N LEU A 8 5.69 -8.39 -7.27
CA LEU A 8 5.48 -8.51 -8.71
C LEU A 8 5.45 -9.97 -9.17
N ARG A 9 6.27 -10.83 -8.56
CA ARG A 9 6.22 -12.28 -8.80
C ARG A 9 4.89 -12.88 -8.33
N ALA A 10 4.39 -12.47 -7.16
CA ALA A 10 3.09 -12.90 -6.66
C ALA A 10 1.94 -12.44 -7.58
N THR A 11 2.10 -11.32 -8.29
CA THR A 11 1.12 -10.79 -9.24
C THR A 11 1.42 -11.11 -10.71
N GLN A 12 2.23 -12.13 -10.99
CA GLN A 12 2.64 -12.50 -12.35
C GLN A 12 1.46 -12.78 -13.31
N PHE A 13 0.32 -13.19 -12.78
CA PHE A 13 -0.91 -13.48 -13.53
C PHE A 13 -1.68 -12.22 -13.96
N MET A 14 -1.27 -11.02 -13.50
CA MET A 14 -1.88 -9.74 -13.88
C MET A 14 -1.23 -9.16 -15.15
N ASN A 15 -1.98 -8.33 -15.87
CA ASN A 15 -1.45 -7.53 -16.99
C ASN A 15 -0.55 -6.39 -16.49
N GLU A 16 0.28 -5.87 -17.40
CA GLU A 16 1.30 -4.88 -17.10
C GLU A 16 0.73 -3.57 -16.51
N ASP A 17 -0.44 -3.11 -16.97
CA ASP A 17 -1.07 -1.91 -16.40
C ASP A 17 -1.40 -2.06 -14.91
N LYS A 18 -1.78 -3.27 -14.48
CA LYS A 18 -2.09 -3.55 -13.08
C LYS A 18 -0.81 -3.63 -12.25
N LYS A 19 0.23 -4.26 -12.78
CA LYS A 19 1.55 -4.31 -12.14
C LYS A 19 2.14 -2.91 -12.00
N LEU A 20 1.99 -2.05 -13.01
CA LEU A 20 2.45 -0.67 -12.97
C LEU A 20 1.79 0.12 -11.84
N LEU A 21 0.47 -0.04 -11.65
CA LEU A 21 -0.22 0.57 -10.51
C LEU A 21 0.38 0.09 -9.18
N ILE A 22 0.56 -1.22 -9.01
CA ILE A 22 1.10 -1.80 -7.77
C ILE A 22 2.51 -1.28 -7.50
N THR A 23 3.36 -1.21 -8.52
CA THR A 23 4.70 -0.62 -8.44
C THR A 23 4.65 0.84 -7.99
N ARG A 24 3.78 1.66 -8.58
CA ARG A 24 3.63 3.07 -8.19
C ARG A 24 3.18 3.21 -6.74
N VAL A 25 2.21 2.40 -6.31
CA VAL A 25 1.72 2.39 -4.92
C VAL A 25 2.82 1.95 -3.95
N TYR A 26 3.59 0.92 -4.30
CA TYR A 26 4.72 0.44 -3.50
C TYR A 26 5.76 1.54 -3.30
N SER A 27 6.23 2.16 -4.39
CA SER A 27 7.22 3.23 -4.32
C SER A 27 6.71 4.46 -3.54
N PHE A 28 5.45 4.83 -3.73
CA PHE A 28 4.83 5.93 -2.98
C PHE A 28 4.78 5.62 -1.48
N SER A 29 4.31 4.43 -1.10
CA SER A 29 4.23 4.02 0.30
C SER A 29 5.64 3.97 0.92
N GLU A 30 6.62 3.39 0.22
CA GLU A 30 8.00 3.33 0.71
C GLU A 30 8.59 4.73 0.96
N GLU A 31 8.41 5.65 0.01
CA GLU A 31 8.92 7.03 0.10
C GLU A 31 8.23 7.82 1.22
N ALA A 32 6.92 7.66 1.37
CA ALA A 32 6.16 8.33 2.43
C ALA A 32 6.63 7.89 3.84
N HIS A 33 7.00 6.62 4.02
CA HIS A 33 7.56 6.12 5.27
C HIS A 33 9.04 6.52 5.48
N LYS A 34 9.83 6.66 4.41
CA LYS A 34 11.24 7.14 4.47
C LYS A 34 11.35 8.58 4.97
N ASN A 35 10.37 9.43 4.68
CA ASN A 35 10.41 10.85 5.04
C ASN A 35 10.10 11.16 6.53
N ARG A 36 9.85 10.14 7.38
CA ARG A 36 9.75 10.36 8.83
C ARG A 36 11.12 10.53 9.49
N LYS A 37 11.27 11.62 10.26
CA LYS A 37 12.43 11.89 11.11
C LYS A 37 12.56 10.83 12.21
N ARG A 38 13.53 9.92 12.03
CA ARG A 38 14.52 9.45 13.03
C ARG A 38 13.98 9.33 14.47
N HIS A 39 13.34 8.21 14.84
CA HIS A 39 13.52 7.60 16.18
C HIS A 39 12.83 6.26 16.51
N SER A 40 12.06 5.58 15.66
CA SER A 40 11.50 4.26 16.03
C SER A 40 11.87 3.15 15.06
N GLU A 41 12.43 2.10 15.63
CA GLU A 41 12.94 0.88 15.04
C GLU A 41 11.82 0.06 14.37
N SER A 42 12.14 -0.55 13.22
CA SER A 42 11.26 -1.28 12.29
C SER A 42 10.20 -0.41 11.57
N SER A 43 10.43 -0.18 10.28
CA SER A 43 9.55 0.60 9.42
C SER A 43 8.18 -0.11 9.29
N ARG A 44 7.08 0.53 9.68
CA ARG A 44 5.71 0.01 9.48
C ARG A 44 5.37 -0.27 8.00
N PHE A 45 6.20 0.22 7.07
CA PHE A 45 6.20 -0.21 5.67
C PHE A 45 6.41 -1.73 5.50
N ASP A 46 7.23 -2.36 6.35
CA ASP A 46 7.50 -3.80 6.29
C ASP A 46 6.22 -4.61 6.52
N HIS A 47 5.35 -4.14 7.42
CA HIS A 47 4.04 -4.74 7.66
C HIS A 47 3.13 -4.57 6.43
N SER A 48 3.03 -3.35 5.90
CA SER A 48 2.19 -3.06 4.73
C SER A 48 2.63 -3.82 3.48
N SER A 49 3.94 -3.96 3.26
CA SER A 49 4.49 -4.73 2.15
C SER A 49 4.23 -6.23 2.28
N GLU A 50 4.35 -6.81 3.48
CA GLU A 50 4.05 -8.23 3.72
C GLU A 50 2.56 -8.52 3.56
N THR A 51 1.69 -7.65 4.10
CA THR A 51 0.23 -7.75 3.92
C THR A 51 -0.14 -7.73 2.43
N ALA A 52 0.45 -6.81 1.64
CA ALA A 52 0.20 -6.76 0.21
C ALA A 52 0.71 -7.99 -0.54
N LYS A 53 1.84 -8.57 -0.12
CA LYS A 53 2.35 -9.83 -0.68
C LYS A 53 1.37 -10.99 -0.42
N ILE A 54 0.86 -11.12 0.80
CA ILE A 54 -0.14 -12.14 1.13
C ILE A 54 -1.40 -11.95 0.28
N LEU A 55 -1.91 -10.72 0.13
CA LEU A 55 -3.06 -10.44 -0.72
C LEU A 55 -2.80 -10.79 -2.20
N ALA A 56 -1.59 -10.54 -2.68
CA ALA A 56 -1.17 -10.92 -4.03
C ALA A 56 -1.12 -12.44 -4.22
N GLU A 57 -0.57 -13.17 -3.25
CA GLU A 57 -0.52 -14.64 -3.25
C GLU A 57 -1.92 -15.26 -3.20
N LEU A 58 -2.88 -14.61 -2.53
CA LEU A 58 -4.29 -14.99 -2.51
C LEU A 58 -5.04 -14.66 -3.82
N GLY A 59 -4.38 -14.05 -4.81
CA GLY A 59 -5.00 -13.74 -6.10
C GLY A 59 -5.93 -12.51 -6.06
N MET A 60 -5.79 -11.64 -5.06
CA MET A 60 -6.69 -10.50 -4.88
C MET A 60 -6.55 -9.47 -6.01
N ALA A 61 -7.59 -8.66 -6.21
CA ALA A 61 -7.57 -7.62 -7.22
C ALA A 61 -6.51 -6.54 -6.91
N ARG A 62 -5.96 -5.90 -7.95
CA ARG A 62 -4.95 -4.82 -7.85
C ARG A 62 -5.31 -3.74 -6.81
N ARG A 63 -6.60 -3.40 -6.70
CA ARG A 63 -7.10 -2.36 -5.80
C ARG A 63 -7.03 -2.80 -4.35
N THR A 64 -7.36 -4.05 -4.08
CA THR A 64 -7.23 -4.67 -2.76
C THR A 64 -5.77 -4.74 -2.34
N ILE A 65 -4.87 -5.16 -3.24
CA ILE A 65 -3.43 -5.17 -2.98
C ILE A 65 -2.91 -3.75 -2.71
N SER A 66 -3.33 -2.78 -3.52
CA SER A 66 -2.96 -1.37 -3.35
C SER A 66 -3.46 -0.82 -2.01
N ALA A 67 -4.70 -1.13 -1.63
CA ALA A 67 -5.27 -0.73 -0.36
C ALA A 67 -4.53 -1.39 0.82
N GLY A 68 -4.16 -2.66 0.72
CA GLY A 68 -3.33 -3.35 1.71
C GLY A 68 -1.93 -2.75 1.85
N LEU A 69 -1.37 -2.17 0.80
CA LEU A 69 -0.09 -1.45 0.83
C LEU A 69 -0.19 -0.06 1.49
N LEU A 70 -1.38 0.52 1.52
CA LEU A 70 -1.66 1.87 1.98
C LEU A 70 -2.49 1.90 3.28
N HIS A 71 -2.89 0.76 3.83
CA HIS A 71 -3.92 0.71 4.88
C HIS A 71 -3.58 1.51 6.15
N SER A 72 -2.29 1.56 6.52
CA SER A 72 -1.79 2.34 7.66
C SER A 72 -1.17 3.68 7.25
N ILE A 73 -1.21 4.07 5.96
CA ILE A 73 -0.48 5.24 5.45
C ILE A 73 -0.83 6.53 6.21
N PHE A 74 -2.09 6.69 6.63
CA PHE A 74 -2.57 7.88 7.35
C PHE A 74 -2.15 7.89 8.83
N GLU A 75 -1.91 6.73 9.44
CA GLU A 75 -1.37 6.61 10.80
C GLU A 75 0.16 6.78 10.80
N ASP A 76 0.77 6.45 9.66
CA ASP A 76 2.21 6.32 9.48
C ASP A 76 2.92 7.50 8.88
N THR A 77 2.22 8.36 8.18
CA THR A 77 2.84 9.40 7.38
C THR A 77 2.03 10.69 7.49
N THR A 78 2.48 11.74 6.82
CA THR A 78 1.73 12.99 6.69
C THR A 78 0.86 13.01 5.44
N VAL A 79 0.75 11.88 4.73
CA VAL A 79 -0.06 11.75 3.52
C VAL A 79 -1.53 11.98 3.87
N THR A 80 -2.23 12.71 3.01
CA THR A 80 -3.64 13.06 3.16
C THR A 80 -4.53 12.22 2.23
N PRO A 81 -5.82 12.02 2.55
CA PRO A 81 -6.75 11.33 1.66
C PRO A 81 -6.84 11.96 0.26
N ASP A 82 -6.80 13.30 0.19
CA ASP A 82 -6.81 14.05 -1.08
C ASP A 82 -5.58 13.73 -1.95
N GLU A 83 -4.41 13.49 -1.35
CA GLU A 83 -3.23 13.05 -2.09
C GLU A 83 -3.40 11.65 -2.67
N ILE A 84 -3.97 10.72 -1.91
CA ILE A 84 -4.26 9.36 -2.40
C ILE A 84 -5.27 9.41 -3.56
N ASP A 85 -6.33 10.21 -3.42
CA ASP A 85 -7.33 10.41 -4.47
C ASP A 85 -6.71 11.00 -5.75
N ARG A 86 -5.75 11.92 -5.61
CA ARG A 86 -5.04 12.53 -6.74
C ARG A 86 -4.08 11.57 -7.42
N GLU A 87 -3.32 10.78 -6.65
CA GLU A 87 -2.28 9.90 -7.20
C GLU A 87 -2.85 8.59 -7.79
N PHE A 88 -3.89 8.03 -7.16
CA PHE A 88 -4.39 6.69 -7.45
C PHE A 88 -5.87 6.63 -7.83
N GLY A 89 -6.58 7.76 -7.68
CA GLY A 89 -8.00 7.88 -7.98
C GLY A 89 -8.90 7.56 -6.80
N LYS A 90 -10.12 8.11 -6.85
CA LYS A 90 -11.13 8.03 -5.78
C LYS A 90 -11.52 6.61 -5.37
N GLU A 91 -11.42 5.64 -6.28
CA GLU A 91 -11.74 4.25 -5.98
C GLU A 91 -10.76 3.64 -4.98
N ILE A 92 -9.46 3.93 -5.12
CA ILE A 92 -8.43 3.44 -4.20
C ILE A 92 -8.48 4.24 -2.90
N GLY A 93 -8.62 5.57 -2.96
CA GLY A 93 -8.74 6.39 -1.75
C GLY A 93 -9.95 6.01 -0.90
N PHE A 94 -11.10 5.70 -1.51
CA PHE A 94 -12.25 5.16 -0.81
C PHE A 94 -11.93 3.85 -0.06
N LEU A 95 -11.27 2.89 -0.72
CA LEU A 95 -10.92 1.61 -0.11
C LEU A 95 -9.92 1.77 1.04
N VAL A 96 -8.90 2.61 0.86
CA VAL A 96 -7.91 2.88 1.91
C VAL A 96 -8.60 3.51 3.11
N LYS A 97 -9.41 4.55 2.89
CA LYS A 97 -10.17 5.21 3.96
C LYS A 97 -11.09 4.24 4.70
N ALA A 98 -11.85 3.42 3.97
CA ALA A 98 -12.76 2.45 4.57
C ALA A 98 -12.03 1.43 5.46
N ILE A 99 -10.85 0.96 5.06
CA ILE A 99 -10.07 0.01 5.87
C ILE A 99 -9.43 0.70 7.08
N THR A 100 -8.90 1.91 6.92
CA THR A 100 -8.34 2.69 8.05
C THR A 100 -9.41 2.97 9.11
N GLU A 101 -10.65 3.28 8.72
CA GLU A 101 -11.76 3.50 9.67
C GLU A 101 -12.12 2.25 10.47
N VAL A 102 -11.94 1.04 9.92
CA VAL A 102 -12.25 -0.22 10.61
C VAL A 102 -11.09 -0.69 11.50
N VAL A 103 -9.85 -0.46 11.09
CA VAL A 103 -8.64 -0.94 11.80
C VAL A 103 -8.20 0.00 12.91
N CYS A 104 -8.36 1.32 12.74
CA CYS A 104 -7.87 2.33 13.68
C CYS A 104 -8.84 2.63 14.84
N PHE A 105 -10.11 2.20 14.76
CA PHE A 105 -11.13 2.41 15.79
C PHE A 105 -11.55 1.14 16.55
N ALA A 106 -10.79 0.04 16.43
CA ALA A 106 -11.04 -1.24 17.11
C ALA A 106 -10.11 -1.44 18.31
#